data_AF-A0A496ZKM0-F1
#
_entry.id   AF-A0A496ZKM0-F1
#
_cell.length_a   1.000
_cell.length_b   1.000
_cell.length_c   1.000
_cell.angle_alpha   90.00
_cell.angle_beta   90.00
_cell.angle_gamma   90.00
#
_symmetry.space_group_name_H-M   'P 1'
#
loop_
_entity.id
_entity.type
_entity.pdbx_description
1 polymer ?
#
loop_
_entity_poly.entity_id
_entity_poly.type
_entity_poly.pdbx_seq_one_letter_code
_entity_poly.pdbx_strand_id
1 'polypeptide(L)'
;YPVIGKTSGKKSIVIAVPITVNEKVVGILGTSVFLDEFWDLLKDKIQIPDKYDFYAVNSEGITIFDLETKDHLLDKVLEQPAPTLVEAIKVIILTNEGELNYKWNGKNKIAVYLKSSISDWRYVLSFY
;
A
#
# COMPACT_ATOMS: atom_id res chain seq x y z
N TYR A 1 9.38 2.89 -4.44
CA TYR A 1 9.78 1.50 -4.07
C TYR A 1 9.91 1.38 -2.56
N PRO A 2 9.31 0.37 -1.91
CA PRO A 2 9.40 0.19 -0.46
C PRO A 2 10.78 -0.32 -0.02
N VAL A 3 11.33 0.25 1.05
CA VAL A 3 12.65 -0.11 1.61
C VAL A 3 12.66 -0.03 3.13
N ILE A 4 13.54 -0.81 3.76
CA ILE A 4 13.90 -0.65 5.17
C ILE A 4 15.31 -0.07 5.22
N GLY A 5 15.48 1.09 5.87
CA GLY A 5 16.78 1.73 6.01
C GLY A 5 17.74 0.85 6.80
N LYS A 6 18.89 0.48 6.22
CA LYS A 6 19.85 -0.44 6.86
C LYS A 6 20.35 0.05 8.22
N THR A 7 20.58 1.35 8.35
CA THR A 7 21.11 1.97 9.57
C THR A 7 20.00 2.48 10.50
N SER A 8 18.93 3.03 9.94
CA SER A 8 17.86 3.65 10.74
C SER A 8 16.73 2.70 11.12
N GLY A 9 16.62 1.54 10.45
CA GLY A 9 15.48 0.63 10.59
C GLY A 9 14.14 1.18 10.04
N LYS A 10 14.11 2.43 9.58
CA LYS A 10 12.88 3.09 9.14
C LYS A 10 12.34 2.47 7.85
N LYS A 11 11.04 2.11 7.87
CA LYS A 11 10.28 1.72 6.69
C LYS A 11 10.01 2.97 5.84
N SER A 12 10.37 2.95 4.57
CA SER A 12 10.32 4.12 3.69
C SER A 12 9.88 3.77 2.28
N ILE A 13 9.38 4.76 1.55
CA ILE A 13 9.20 4.69 0.10
C ILE A 13 10.20 5.63 -0.56
N VAL A 14 10.98 5.10 -1.50
CA VAL A 14 11.84 5.92 -2.36
C VAL A 14 11.06 6.39 -3.57
N ILE A 15 11.07 7.71 -3.77
CA ILE A 15 10.57 8.40 -4.96
C ILE A 15 11.78 8.99 -5.67
N ALA A 16 11.92 8.75 -6.97
CA ALA A 16 13.08 9.20 -7.72
C ALA A 16 12.70 9.64 -9.14
N VAL A 17 13.41 10.65 -9.63
CA VAL A 17 13.29 11.16 -11.01
C VAL A 17 14.66 11.18 -11.68
N PRO A 18 14.75 10.87 -12.98
CA PRO A 18 16.02 10.97 -13.70
C PRO A 18 16.38 12.43 -13.97
N ILE A 19 17.67 12.75 -13.92
CA ILE A 19 18.22 14.01 -14.41
C ILE A 19 18.72 13.78 -15.83
N THR A 20 18.20 14.53 -16.79
CA THR A 20 18.54 14.38 -18.22
C THR A 20 19.25 15.62 -18.78
N VAL A 21 20.29 15.38 -19.58
CA VAL A 21 20.99 16.40 -20.37
C VAL A 21 21.13 15.85 -21.79
N ASN A 22 20.64 16.59 -22.78
CA ASN A 22 20.62 16.15 -24.19
C ASN A 22 19.99 14.74 -24.34
N GLU A 23 18.82 14.54 -23.73
CA GLU A 23 18.05 13.27 -23.72
C GLU A 23 18.78 12.08 -23.08
N LYS A 24 19.98 12.28 -22.55
CA LYS A 24 20.75 11.26 -21.84
C LYS A 24 20.55 11.41 -20.34
N VAL A 25 20.26 10.29 -19.66
CA VAL A 25 20.24 10.24 -18.19
C VAL A 25 21.67 10.42 -17.66
N VAL A 26 21.89 11.47 -16.87
CA VAL A 26 23.20 11.80 -16.27
C VAL A 26 23.21 11.66 -14.74
N GLY A 27 22.05 11.42 -14.13
CA GLY A 27 21.92 11.24 -12.69
C GLY A 27 20.49 10.91 -12.27
N ILE A 28 20.29 10.75 -10.97
CA ILE A 28 18.98 10.51 -10.36
C ILE A 28 18.85 11.44 -9.15
N LEU A 29 17.72 12.13 -9.06
CA LEU A 29 17.32 12.84 -7.85
C LEU A 29 16.27 11.98 -7.12
N GLY A 30 16.60 11.56 -5.91
CA GLY A 30 15.72 10.74 -5.09
C GLY A 30 15.40 11.40 -3.75
N THR A 31 14.22 11.09 -3.22
CA THR A 31 13.83 11.38 -1.84
C THR A 31 13.18 10.16 -1.21
N SER A 32 13.27 10.07 0.12
CA SER A 32 12.68 9.01 0.92
C SER A 32 11.53 9.58 1.74
N VAL A 33 10.36 8.97 1.62
CA VAL A 33 9.21 9.24 2.48
C VAL A 33 9.18 8.17 3.57
N PHE A 34 9.35 8.56 4.83
CA PHE A 34 9.23 7.63 5.96
C PHE A 34 7.76 7.26 6.16
N LEU A 35 7.46 5.96 6.14
CA LEU A 35 6.08 5.48 6.18
C LEU A 35 5.40 5.77 7.52
N ASP A 36 6.16 5.77 8.62
CA ASP A 36 5.60 6.09 9.94
C ASP A 36 5.10 7.54 10.02
N GLU A 37 5.88 8.48 9.48
CA GLU A 37 5.56 9.91 9.44
C GLU A 37 4.44 10.19 8.43
N PHE A 38 4.46 9.49 7.29
CA PHE A 38 3.38 9.53 6.32
C PHE A 38 2.06 8.99 6.90
N TRP A 39 2.14 7.94 7.71
CA TRP A 39 0.97 7.39 8.37
C TRP A 39 0.38 8.36 9.38
N ASP A 40 1.21 9.02 10.20
CA ASP A 40 0.73 10.02 11.17
C ASP A 40 0.02 11.17 10.45
N LEU A 41 0.57 11.63 9.33
CA LEU A 41 -0.04 12.67 8.50
C LEU A 41 -1.41 12.25 7.95
N LEU A 42 -1.57 10.98 7.56
CA LEU A 42 -2.79 10.49 6.93
C LEU A 42 -3.88 10.11 7.94
N LYS A 43 -3.52 9.50 9.07
CA LYS A 43 -4.49 9.06 10.07
C LYS A 43 -5.35 10.21 10.59
N ASP A 44 -4.76 11.38 10.77
CA ASP A 44 -5.49 12.56 11.24
C ASP A 44 -6.42 13.15 10.17
N LYS A 45 -6.17 12.83 8.89
CA LYS A 45 -6.92 13.37 7.74
C LYS A 45 -7.99 12.42 7.22
N ILE A 46 -7.84 11.12 7.44
CA ILE A 46 -8.73 10.08 6.94
C ILE A 46 -9.67 9.67 8.07
N GLN A 47 -10.91 10.16 8.00
CA GLN A 47 -11.99 9.73 8.89
C GLN A 47 -12.88 8.75 8.13
N ILE A 48 -12.92 7.50 8.60
CA ILE A 48 -13.85 6.48 8.09
C ILE A 48 -14.79 6.03 9.22
N PRO A 49 -16.03 5.62 8.90
CA PRO A 49 -16.95 5.10 9.90
C PRO A 49 -16.42 3.81 10.55
N ASP A 50 -16.95 3.48 11.72
CA ASP A 50 -16.72 2.17 12.32
C ASP A 50 -17.12 1.05 11.35
N LYS A 51 -16.42 -0.09 11.46
CA LYS A 51 -16.57 -1.26 10.59
C LYS A 51 -16.15 -1.05 9.14
N TYR A 52 -15.44 0.03 8.84
CA TYR A 52 -14.67 0.18 7.62
C TYR A 52 -13.19 0.01 7.91
N ASP A 53 -12.44 -0.47 6.93
CA ASP A 53 -10.99 -0.48 6.92
C ASP A 53 -10.51 0.17 5.62
N PHE A 54 -9.41 0.91 5.71
CA PHE A 54 -8.78 1.53 4.55
C PHE A 54 -7.29 1.20 4.53
N TYR A 55 -6.84 0.62 3.43
CA TYR A 55 -5.45 0.22 3.25
C TYR A 55 -5.00 0.34 1.80
N ALA A 56 -3.70 0.26 1.57
CA ALA A 56 -3.12 0.27 0.25
C ALA A 56 -2.05 -0.81 0.09
N VAL A 57 -2.07 -1.51 -1.04
CA VAL A 57 -1.05 -2.48 -1.44
C VAL A 57 -0.40 -2.07 -2.77
N ASN A 58 0.89 -2.38 -2.96
CA ASN A 58 1.55 -2.18 -4.25
C ASN A 58 1.30 -3.35 -5.22
N SER A 59 1.92 -3.31 -6.40
CA SER A 59 1.81 -4.37 -7.41
C SER A 59 2.37 -5.74 -6.99
N GLU A 60 3.17 -5.80 -5.94
CA GLU A 60 3.77 -7.01 -5.39
C GLU A 60 2.95 -7.57 -4.20
N GLY A 61 1.84 -6.94 -3.85
CA GLY A 61 1.03 -7.31 -2.68
C GLY A 61 1.70 -6.93 -1.35
N ILE A 62 2.59 -5.93 -1.38
CA ILE A 62 3.19 -5.34 -0.18
C ILE A 62 2.27 -4.24 0.35
N THR A 63 1.90 -4.30 1.62
CA THR A 63 1.14 -3.25 2.29
C THR A 63 1.97 -1.98 2.41
N ILE A 64 1.47 -0.89 1.82
CA ILE A 64 2.13 0.42 1.83
C ILE A 64 1.51 1.35 2.86
N PHE A 65 0.23 1.14 3.18
CA PHE A 65 -0.51 1.89 4.18
C PHE A 65 -1.63 1.01 4.74
N ASP A 66 -1.89 1.10 6.03
CA ASP A 66 -3.04 0.49 6.69
C ASP A 66 -3.51 1.46 7.78
N LEU A 67 -4.74 1.96 7.68
CA LEU A 67 -5.25 2.98 8.60
C LEU A 67 -5.36 2.46 10.05
N GLU A 68 -5.59 1.17 10.25
CA GLU A 68 -5.78 0.57 11.57
C GLU A 68 -4.47 0.56 12.36
N THR A 69 -3.36 0.17 11.73
CA THR A 69 -2.06 0.02 12.39
C THR A 69 -0.86 0.27 11.46
N LYS A 70 0.24 0.76 12.04
CA LYS A 70 1.56 0.85 11.36
C LYS A 70 2.27 -0.50 11.28
N ASP A 71 1.84 -1.49 12.06
CA ASP A 71 2.55 -2.77 12.16
C ASP A 71 2.57 -3.51 10.82
N HIS A 72 1.47 -3.43 10.07
CA HIS A 72 1.33 -4.06 8.76
C HIS A 72 2.13 -3.36 7.65
N LEU A 73 2.80 -2.23 7.91
CA LEU A 73 3.60 -1.56 6.88
C LEU A 73 4.70 -2.49 6.37
N LEU A 74 4.77 -2.66 5.06
CA LEU A 74 5.67 -3.57 4.34
C LEU A 74 5.39 -5.07 4.52
N ASP A 75 4.24 -5.44 5.08
CA ASP A 75 3.82 -6.84 5.09
C ASP A 75 3.62 -7.34 3.67
N LYS A 76 4.07 -8.57 3.42
CA LYS A 76 3.85 -9.27 2.15
C LYS A 76 2.58 -10.09 2.25
N VAL A 77 1.45 -9.51 1.84
CA VAL A 77 0.14 -10.14 2.03
C VAL A 77 0.04 -11.49 1.33
N LEU A 78 0.69 -11.63 0.16
CA LEU A 78 0.71 -12.87 -0.61
C LEU A 78 1.42 -14.05 0.09
N GLU A 79 2.22 -13.79 1.13
CA GLU A 79 2.92 -14.80 1.92
C GLU A 79 2.18 -15.15 3.23
N GLN A 80 1.05 -14.51 3.53
CA GLN A 80 0.31 -14.72 4.78
C GLN A 80 -0.53 -16.02 4.76
N PRO A 81 -0.74 -16.66 5.94
CA PRO A 81 -1.60 -17.84 6.08
C PRO A 81 -3.10 -17.47 6.09
N ALA A 82 -3.55 -16.70 5.10
CA ALA A 82 -4.92 -16.20 4.98
C ALA A 82 -5.43 -16.34 3.54
N PRO A 83 -5.89 -17.54 3.15
CA PRO A 83 -6.09 -17.89 1.73
C PRO A 83 -7.08 -16.97 1.01
N THR A 84 -8.21 -16.61 1.65
CA THR A 84 -9.20 -15.73 1.03
C THR A 84 -8.70 -14.29 0.86
N LEU A 85 -7.89 -13.79 1.80
CA LEU A 85 -7.25 -12.49 1.67
C LEU A 85 -6.20 -12.53 0.53
N VAL A 86 -5.38 -13.59 0.50
CA VAL A 86 -4.36 -13.78 -0.55
C VAL A 86 -5.00 -13.82 -1.94
N GLU A 87 -6.09 -14.57 -2.11
CA GLU A 87 -6.85 -14.65 -3.37
C GLU A 87 -7.42 -13.29 -3.77
N ALA A 88 -8.03 -12.57 -2.82
CA ALA A 88 -8.53 -11.23 -3.06
C ALA A 88 -7.43 -10.26 -3.51
N ILE A 89 -6.27 -10.28 -2.83
CA ILE A 89 -5.16 -9.39 -3.16
C ILE A 89 -4.57 -9.74 -4.53
N LYS A 90 -4.49 -11.03 -4.90
CA LYS A 90 -4.11 -11.43 -6.27
C LYS A 90 -5.03 -10.81 -7.32
N VAL A 91 -6.34 -10.76 -7.08
CA VAL A 91 -7.27 -10.09 -8.00
C VAL A 91 -7.01 -8.59 -8.02
N ILE A 92 -6.96 -7.94 -6.84
CA ILE A 92 -6.75 -6.49 -6.69
C ILE A 92 -5.49 -6.01 -7.41
N ILE A 93 -4.37 -6.72 -7.31
CA ILE A 93 -3.12 -6.32 -7.96
C ILE A 93 -3.10 -6.58 -9.49
N LEU A 94 -4.04 -7.35 -10.03
CA LEU A 94 -4.13 -7.67 -11.46
C LEU A 94 -5.12 -6.77 -12.22
N THR A 95 -6.04 -6.12 -11.53
CA THR A 95 -7.05 -5.24 -12.11
C THR A 95 -6.85 -3.78 -11.68
N ASN A 96 -7.54 -2.86 -12.37
CA ASN A 96 -7.45 -1.43 -12.06
C ASN A 96 -8.49 -1.00 -11.02
N GLU A 97 -9.64 -1.65 -10.98
CA GLU A 97 -10.72 -1.36 -10.05
C GLU A 97 -11.66 -2.55 -9.95
N GLY A 98 -12.51 -2.55 -8.93
CA GLY A 98 -13.60 -3.52 -8.82
C GLY A 98 -14.09 -3.68 -7.39
N GLU A 99 -14.90 -4.72 -7.22
CA GLU A 99 -15.44 -5.16 -5.94
C GLU A 99 -15.22 -6.66 -5.78
N LEU A 100 -14.90 -7.10 -4.55
CA LEU A 100 -14.79 -8.51 -4.21
C LEU A 100 -15.10 -8.76 -2.75
N ASN A 101 -15.21 -10.04 -2.39
CA ASN A 101 -15.43 -10.49 -1.03
C ASN A 101 -14.22 -11.28 -0.53
N TYR A 102 -13.88 -11.14 0.74
CA TYR A 102 -12.86 -11.96 1.38
C TYR A 102 -13.10 -12.11 2.88
N LYS A 103 -12.45 -13.09 3.49
CA LYS A 103 -12.44 -13.25 4.95
C LYS A 103 -11.09 -12.80 5.52
N TRP A 104 -11.13 -12.03 6.59
CA TRP A 104 -9.96 -11.59 7.36
C TRP A 104 -10.32 -11.36 8.82
N ASN A 105 -9.46 -11.82 9.75
CA ASN A 105 -9.72 -11.74 11.21
C ASN A 105 -11.12 -12.21 11.62
N GLY A 106 -11.58 -13.31 11.02
CA GLY A 106 -12.90 -13.90 11.30
C GLY A 106 -14.10 -13.18 10.67
N LYS A 107 -13.90 -12.02 10.04
CA LYS A 107 -14.95 -11.19 9.45
C LYS A 107 -15.04 -11.42 7.94
N ASN A 108 -16.25 -11.47 7.40
CA ASN A 108 -16.48 -11.43 5.96
C ASN A 108 -16.52 -9.96 5.56
N LYS A 109 -15.63 -9.55 4.66
CA LYS A 109 -15.47 -8.18 4.20
C LYS A 109 -15.86 -8.07 2.73
N ILE A 110 -16.57 -7.00 2.41
CA ILE A 110 -16.75 -6.52 1.03
C ILE A 110 -15.70 -5.44 0.80
N ALA A 111 -14.90 -5.56 -0.26
CA ALA A 111 -13.90 -4.56 -0.62
C ALA A 111 -14.22 -3.94 -1.98
N VAL A 112 -14.12 -2.61 -2.03
CA VAL A 112 -14.05 -1.84 -3.28
C VAL A 112 -12.63 -1.31 -3.39
N TYR A 113 -12.04 -1.38 -4.57
CA TYR A 113 -10.66 -0.99 -4.79
C TYR A 113 -10.46 -0.22 -6.09
N LEU A 114 -9.40 0.61 -6.10
CA LEU A 114 -9.00 1.44 -7.23
C LEU A 114 -7.48 1.59 -7.28
N LYS A 115 -6.90 1.47 -8.47
CA LYS A 115 -5.49 1.72 -8.74
C LYS A 115 -5.21 3.22 -8.80
N SER A 116 -4.12 3.64 -8.16
CA SER A 116 -3.63 5.02 -8.23
C SER A 116 -3.23 5.43 -9.65
N SER A 117 -3.46 6.69 -10.02
CA SER A 117 -3.03 7.24 -11.30
C SER A 117 -1.55 7.65 -11.33
N ILE A 118 -0.91 7.75 -10.16
CA ILE A 118 0.47 8.27 -10.01
C ILE A 118 1.43 7.24 -9.41
N SER A 119 0.92 6.10 -8.93
CA SER A 119 1.72 5.02 -8.37
C SER A 119 1.16 3.65 -8.77
N ASP A 120 1.88 2.59 -8.44
CA ASP A 120 1.42 1.21 -8.64
C ASP A 120 0.51 0.72 -7.49
N TRP A 121 0.05 1.60 -6.62
CA TRP A 121 -0.74 1.22 -5.45
C TRP A 121 -2.19 0.99 -5.82
N ARG A 122 -2.84 0.10 -5.07
CA ARG A 122 -4.28 -0.08 -5.06
C ARG A 122 -4.79 0.36 -3.70
N TYR A 123 -5.66 1.35 -3.71
CA TYR A 123 -6.42 1.76 -2.53
C TYR A 123 -7.59 0.81 -2.36
N VAL A 124 -7.79 0.31 -1.16
CA VAL A 124 -8.86 -0.61 -0.82
C VAL A 124 -9.64 -0.06 0.35
N LEU A 125 -10.95 0.07 0.17
CA LEU A 125 -11.90 0.34 1.23
C LEU A 125 -12.74 -0.93 1.44
N SER A 126 -12.68 -1.49 2.65
CA SER A 126 -13.45 -2.69 3.00
C SER A 126 -14.41 -2.45 4.16
N PHE A 127 -15.51 -3.19 4.23
CA PHE A 127 -16.48 -3.10 5.31
C PHE A 127 -17.14 -4.44 5.65
N TYR A 128 -17.68 -4.58 6.87
CA TYR A 128 -18.26 -5.82 7.43
C TYR A 128 -19.38 -5.59 8.46
#